data_AF-A0A526RGQ3-F1
#
_entry.id   AF-A0A526RGQ3-F1
#
_cell.length_a   1.000
_cell.length_b   1.000
_cell.length_c   1.000
_cell.angle_alpha   90.00
_cell.angle_beta   90.00
_cell.angle_gamma   90.00
#
_symmetry.space_group_name_H-M   'P 1'
#
loop_
_entity.id
_entity.type
_entity.pdbx_description
1 polymer ?
#
loop_
_entity_poly.entity_id
_entity_poly.type
_entity_poly.pdbx_seq_one_letter_code
_entity_poly.pdbx_strand_id
1 'polypeptide(L)'
;MARPQHTTRRAASAGVSLSRALSKLGLCSRKQAEVLIAEGRVRVAGKVARDPSLRIDLDRDRIAVDGEQVVAERKVYLMINKPRGLVTTRDDPEGRGTVYDCLEGLDLPFVSPVGRLDKASEGLLLMTNDTRWANGLLDPASHVDKTYHVQIGTAPDDAMLARFR
;
A
#
# COMPACT_ATOMS: atom_id res chain seq x y z
N MET A 1 -47.84 23.86 19.09
CA MET A 1 -47.48 23.26 17.78
C MET A 1 -45.98 23.28 17.63
N ALA A 2 -45.30 22.15 17.89
CA ALA A 2 -43.85 22.05 17.80
C ALA A 2 -43.46 21.67 16.36
N ARG A 3 -42.64 22.50 15.70
CA ARG A 3 -42.09 22.22 14.37
C ARG A 3 -41.15 21.01 14.45
N PRO A 4 -41.33 19.97 13.62
CA PRO A 4 -40.40 18.86 13.59
C PRO A 4 -39.06 19.35 13.02
N GLN A 5 -37.99 19.15 13.80
CA GLN A 5 -36.62 19.40 13.35
C GLN A 5 -36.30 18.40 12.24
N HIS A 6 -36.07 18.90 11.03
CA HIS A 6 -35.53 18.10 9.93
C HIS A 6 -34.12 17.65 10.30
N THR A 7 -34.00 16.39 10.72
CA THR A 7 -32.75 15.66 10.67
C THR A 7 -32.37 15.50 9.20
N THR A 8 -31.55 16.43 8.70
CA THR A 8 -30.94 16.31 7.37
C THR A 8 -30.19 15.00 7.30
N ARG A 9 -30.75 14.04 6.56
CA ARG A 9 -30.17 12.75 6.27
C ARG A 9 -28.90 12.99 5.45
N ARG A 10 -27.74 12.89 6.10
CA ARG A 10 -26.40 13.10 5.51
C ARG A 10 -26.26 12.16 4.30
N ALA A 11 -25.95 12.74 3.13
CA ALA A 11 -25.70 11.99 1.90
C ALA A 11 -24.62 10.93 2.14
N ALA A 12 -24.82 9.75 1.54
CA ALA A 12 -23.90 8.62 1.63
C ALA A 12 -22.48 9.05 1.22
N SER A 13 -21.52 8.70 2.08
CA SER A 13 -20.15 9.18 2.14
C SER A 13 -19.30 8.96 0.87
N ALA A 14 -18.76 10.04 0.31
CA ALA A 14 -17.68 10.00 -0.70
C ALA A 14 -16.28 9.73 -0.12
N GLY A 15 -16.18 9.44 1.18
CA GLY A 15 -14.90 9.25 1.90
C GLY A 15 -14.34 7.83 1.80
N VAL A 16 -13.04 7.68 2.09
CA VAL A 16 -12.38 6.37 2.26
C VAL A 16 -12.50 5.91 3.72
N SER A 17 -12.29 4.62 4.01
CA SER A 17 -12.19 4.17 5.42
C SER A 17 -10.98 4.82 6.11
N LEU A 18 -11.02 5.00 7.43
CA LEU A 18 -9.94 5.59 8.21
C LEU A 18 -8.62 4.82 8.05
N SER A 19 -8.67 3.50 8.04
CA SER A 19 -7.48 2.67 7.77
C SER A 19 -6.89 2.93 6.38
N ARG A 20 -7.76 3.13 5.38
CA ARG A 20 -7.35 3.47 4.01
C ARG A 20 -6.87 4.92 3.89
N ALA A 21 -7.43 5.85 4.66
CA ALA A 21 -7.00 7.24 4.72
C ALA A 21 -5.55 7.33 5.19
N LEU A 22 -5.23 6.72 6.34
CA LEU A 22 -3.86 6.68 6.87
C LEU A 22 -2.86 6.06 5.90
N SER A 23 -3.26 4.99 5.20
CA SER A 23 -2.42 4.38 4.17
C SER A 23 -2.23 5.27 2.94
N LYS A 24 -3.27 5.98 2.49
CA LYS A 24 -3.19 6.93 1.38
C LYS A 24 -2.32 8.15 1.68
N LEU A 25 -2.34 8.60 2.94
CA LEU A 25 -1.48 9.67 3.44
C LEU A 25 -0.01 9.22 3.54
N GLY A 26 0.28 7.94 3.34
CA GLY A 26 1.65 7.42 3.37
C GLY A 26 2.20 7.19 4.77
N LEU A 27 1.34 7.14 5.80
CA LEU A 27 1.79 6.96 7.19
C LEU A 27 2.22 5.50 7.45
N CYS A 28 1.39 4.53 7.07
CA CYS A 28 1.63 3.12 7.32
C CYS A 28 0.78 2.21 6.41
N SER A 29 0.95 0.89 6.52
CA SER A 29 0.08 -0.07 5.84
C SER A 29 -1.35 -0.02 6.42
N ARG A 30 -2.34 -0.51 5.66
CA ARG A 30 -3.73 -0.58 6.14
C ARG A 30 -3.88 -1.42 7.40
N LYS A 31 -3.14 -2.53 7.51
CA LYS A 31 -3.15 -3.42 8.68
C LYS A 31 -2.56 -2.71 9.91
N GLN A 32 -1.44 -2.01 9.75
CA GLN A 32 -0.86 -1.20 10.84
C GLN A 32 -1.80 -0.06 11.24
N ALA A 33 -2.47 0.58 10.28
CA ALA A 33 -3.48 1.58 10.57
C ALA A 33 -4.64 1.00 11.40
N GLU A 34 -5.14 -0.20 11.05
CA GLU A 34 -6.16 -0.90 11.83
C GLU A 34 -5.72 -1.15 13.28
N VAL A 35 -4.46 -1.52 13.51
CA VAL A 35 -3.89 -1.68 14.86
C VAL A 35 -3.87 -0.36 15.63
N LEU A 36 -3.31 0.71 15.05
CA LEU A 36 -3.27 2.04 15.69
C LEU A 36 -4.67 2.55 16.07
N ILE A 37 -5.65 2.32 15.19
CA ILE A 37 -7.05 2.69 15.42
C ILE A 37 -7.63 1.88 16.59
N ALA A 38 -7.44 0.56 16.60
CA ALA A 38 -7.93 -0.30 17.67
C ALA A 38 -7.32 0.05 19.03
N GLU A 39 -6.04 0.43 19.07
CA GLU A 39 -5.33 0.92 20.26
C GLU A 39 -5.83 2.29 20.75
N GLY A 40 -6.67 2.98 19.97
CA GLY A 40 -7.18 4.31 20.31
C GLY A 40 -6.14 5.42 20.16
N ARG A 41 -5.08 5.19 19.38
CA ARG A 41 -4.01 6.15 19.11
C ARG A 41 -4.39 7.17 18.03
N VAL A 42 -5.46 6.89 17.28
CA VAL A 42 -5.93 7.74 16.19
C VAL A 42 -7.08 8.63 16.66
N ARG A 43 -6.99 9.91 16.33
CA ARG A 43 -8.04 10.91 16.54
C ARG A 43 -8.52 11.48 15.22
N VAL A 44 -9.83 11.68 15.09
CA VAL A 44 -10.46 12.39 13.97
C VAL A 44 -11.22 13.58 14.54
N ALA A 45 -10.90 14.78 14.07
CA ALA A 45 -11.43 16.04 14.62
C ALA A 45 -11.33 16.13 16.16
N GLY A 46 -10.20 15.67 16.71
CA GLY A 46 -9.89 15.70 18.15
C GLY A 46 -10.48 14.56 18.99
N LYS A 47 -11.39 13.75 18.43
CA LYS A 47 -12.02 12.61 19.13
C LYS A 47 -11.31 11.30 18.78
N VAL A 48 -11.08 10.45 19.77
CA VAL A 48 -10.49 9.12 19.57
C VAL A 48 -11.42 8.29 18.65
N ALA A 49 -10.86 7.76 17.58
CA ALA A 49 -11.54 6.89 16.63
C ALA A 49 -11.02 5.46 16.80
N ARG A 50 -11.93 4.50 17.01
CA ARG A 50 -11.62 3.07 17.16
C ARG A 50 -12.24 2.18 16.09
N ASP A 51 -12.99 2.76 15.16
CA ASP A 51 -13.58 2.06 14.02
C ASP A 51 -12.71 2.27 12.77
N PRO A 52 -12.01 1.23 12.29
CA PRO A 52 -11.19 1.34 11.08
C PRO A 52 -12.00 1.63 9.82
N SER A 53 -13.29 1.30 9.82
CA SER A 53 -14.21 1.50 8.71
C SER A 53 -14.81 2.91 8.65
N LEU A 54 -14.57 3.74 9.67
CA LEU A 54 -15.03 5.12 9.76
C LEU A 54 -14.71 5.87 8.46
N ARG A 55 -15.71 6.50 7.86
CA ARG A 55 -15.56 7.19 6.58
C ARG A 55 -14.94 8.57 6.79
N ILE A 56 -13.84 8.80 6.08
CA ILE A 56 -12.99 10.00 6.14
C ILE A 56 -12.95 10.67 4.78
N ASP A 57 -13.21 11.98 4.78
CA ASP A 57 -12.92 12.88 3.68
C ASP A 57 -11.52 13.48 3.88
N LEU A 58 -10.56 13.08 3.04
CA LEU A 58 -9.16 13.50 3.16
C LEU A 58 -8.95 15.01 2.95
N ASP A 59 -9.89 15.70 2.31
CA ASP A 59 -9.79 17.14 2.05
C ASP A 59 -10.34 17.98 3.21
N ARG A 60 -11.10 17.37 4.14
CA ARG A 60 -11.83 18.08 5.19
C ARG A 60 -11.52 17.60 6.59
N ASP A 61 -11.40 16.29 6.78
CA ASP A 61 -11.25 15.67 8.09
C ASP A 61 -9.79 15.73 8.55
N ARG A 62 -9.58 16.28 9.76
CA ARG A 62 -8.25 16.30 10.39
C ARG A 62 -8.02 15.02 11.16
N ILE A 63 -7.01 14.27 10.76
CA ILE A 63 -6.57 13.04 11.44
C ILE A 63 -5.32 13.36 12.24
N ALA A 64 -5.22 12.84 13.47
CA ALA A 64 -4.01 12.89 14.27
C ALA A 64 -3.70 11.48 14.81
N VAL A 65 -2.42 11.15 14.93
CA VAL A 65 -1.94 9.90 15.53
C VAL A 65 -0.99 10.28 16.65
N ASP A 66 -1.21 9.76 17.85
CA ASP A 66 -0.41 10.06 19.05
C ASP A 66 -0.26 11.56 19.37
N GLY A 67 -1.25 12.36 18.97
CA GLY A 67 -1.28 13.81 19.20
C GLY A 67 -0.67 14.65 18.07
N GLU A 68 -0.02 14.02 17.09
CA GLU A 68 0.54 14.70 15.92
C GLU A 68 -0.44 14.65 14.74
N GLN A 69 -0.60 15.78 14.04
CA GLN A 69 -1.47 15.85 12.88
C GLN A 69 -0.85 15.06 11.72
N VAL A 70 -1.63 14.15 11.13
CA VAL A 70 -1.19 13.40 9.95
C VAL A 70 -1.34 14.32 8.73
N VAL A 71 -0.22 14.57 8.07
CA VAL A 71 -0.14 15.23 6.78
C VAL A 71 0.26 14.21 5.71
N ALA A 72 -0.04 14.50 4.45
CA ALA A 72 0.36 13.62 3.36
C ALA A 72 1.89 13.61 3.22
N GLU A 73 2.49 12.42 3.27
CA GLU A 73 3.91 12.23 3.02
C GLU A 73 4.28 12.60 1.59
N ARG A 74 5.54 13.05 1.41
CA ARG A 74 6.11 13.26 0.07
C ARG A 74 6.05 11.97 -0.73
N LYS A 75 5.73 12.05 -2.03
CA LYS A 75 5.69 10.86 -2.88
C LYS A 75 7.10 10.34 -3.16
N VAL A 76 7.30 9.04 -2.98
CA VAL A 76 8.58 8.35 -3.19
C VAL A 76 8.38 7.23 -4.21
N TYR A 77 9.33 7.10 -5.14
CA TYR A 77 9.35 6.07 -6.18
C TYR A 77 10.77 5.50 -6.24
N LEU A 78 10.91 4.22 -5.97
CA LEU A 78 12.18 3.52 -5.91
C LEU A 78 12.20 2.40 -6.94
N MET A 79 13.37 2.19 -7.52
CA MET A 79 13.70 1.03 -8.33
C MET A 79 14.75 0.23 -7.57
N ILE A 80 14.48 -1.04 -7.32
CA ILE A 80 15.38 -1.95 -6.65
C ILE A 80 15.75 -3.05 -7.62
N ASN A 81 17.04 -3.34 -7.76
CA ASN A 81 17.46 -4.62 -8.29
C ASN A 81 17.38 -5.64 -7.14
N LYS A 82 16.23 -6.30 -7.01
CA LYS A 82 15.97 -7.25 -5.93
C LYS A 82 16.91 -8.45 -6.07
N PRO A 83 17.74 -8.77 -5.06
CA PRO A 83 18.54 -9.98 -5.07
C PRO A 83 17.69 -11.22 -4.82
N ARG A 84 18.20 -12.39 -5.24
CA ARG A 84 17.59 -13.68 -4.92
C ARG A 84 17.64 -13.96 -3.43
N GLY A 85 16.67 -14.72 -2.95
CA GLY A 85 16.59 -15.15 -1.56
C GLY A 85 15.70 -14.27 -0.68
N LEU A 86 15.46 -13.01 -1.06
CA LEU A 86 14.55 -12.12 -0.33
C LEU A 86 13.08 -12.35 -0.72
N VAL A 87 12.17 -12.30 0.24
CA VAL A 87 10.72 -12.36 0.00
C VAL A 87 10.14 -10.96 -0.21
N THR A 88 9.20 -10.83 -1.15
CA THR A 88 8.49 -9.56 -1.40
C THR A 88 7.31 -9.38 -0.43
N THR A 89 7.64 -9.16 0.84
CA THR A 89 6.68 -8.82 1.92
C THR A 89 7.34 -7.86 2.90
N ARG A 90 6.54 -7.17 3.71
CA ARG A 90 7.03 -6.33 4.82
C ARG A 90 7.25 -7.11 6.10
N ASP A 91 6.37 -8.07 6.34
CA ASP A 91 6.33 -8.87 7.54
C ASP A 91 6.28 -10.33 7.08
N ASP A 92 7.31 -11.09 7.44
CA ASP A 92 7.43 -12.50 7.11
C ASP A 92 7.41 -13.32 8.41
N PRO A 93 6.32 -14.05 8.70
CA PRO A 93 6.19 -14.82 9.95
C PRO A 93 7.26 -15.92 10.13
N GLU A 94 7.92 -16.33 9.05
CA GLU A 94 8.99 -17.33 9.08
C GLU A 94 10.38 -16.70 9.32
N GLY A 95 10.46 -15.37 9.47
CA GLY A 95 11.71 -14.65 9.75
C GLY A 95 12.70 -14.65 8.57
N ARG A 96 12.22 -14.82 7.34
CA ARG A 96 13.08 -14.75 6.15
C ARG A 96 13.42 -13.29 5.82
N GLY A 97 14.61 -13.07 5.26
CA GLY A 97 15.01 -11.77 4.75
C GLY A 97 14.02 -11.21 3.71
N THR A 98 13.76 -9.92 3.77
CA THR A 98 12.71 -9.27 2.98
C THR A 98 13.28 -8.25 2.02
N VAL A 99 12.48 -7.78 1.06
CA VAL A 99 12.88 -6.66 0.18
C VAL A 99 13.16 -5.35 0.93
N TYR A 100 12.78 -5.24 2.21
CA TYR A 100 13.08 -4.08 3.04
C TYR A 100 14.51 -4.11 3.58
N ASP A 101 15.18 -5.26 3.58
CA ASP A 101 16.59 -5.40 3.91
C ASP A 101 17.44 -4.55 2.93
N CYS A 102 16.98 -4.41 1.68
CA CYS A 102 17.60 -3.52 0.67
C CYS A 102 17.43 -2.02 0.96
N LEU A 103 16.56 -1.65 1.91
CA LEU A 103 16.24 -0.27 2.28
C LEU A 103 16.85 0.13 3.62
N GLU A 104 17.57 -0.77 4.29
CA GLU A 104 18.20 -0.50 5.57
C GLU A 104 19.16 0.70 5.48
N GLY A 105 19.10 1.57 6.48
CA GLY A 105 19.92 2.79 6.55
C GLY A 105 19.41 3.96 5.71
N LEU A 106 18.32 3.81 4.95
CA LEU A 106 17.71 4.91 4.20
C LEU A 106 16.63 5.61 5.03
N ASP A 107 16.68 6.94 5.09
CA ASP A 107 15.61 7.76 5.67
C ASP A 107 14.47 7.95 4.66
N LEU A 108 13.48 7.05 4.73
CA LEU A 108 12.35 6.99 3.81
C LEU A 108 11.01 6.96 4.55
N PRO A 109 9.98 7.64 4.04
CA PRO A 109 8.62 7.42 4.51
C PRO A 109 8.18 5.98 4.19
N PHE A 110 7.03 5.56 4.73
CA PHE A 110 6.47 4.24 4.45
C PHE A 110 6.32 4.02 2.93
N VAL A 111 7.02 3.03 2.38
CA VAL A 111 6.85 2.55 0.99
C VAL A 111 6.40 1.09 0.96
N SER A 112 5.76 0.69 -0.14
CA SER A 112 5.32 -0.68 -0.40
C SER A 112 5.74 -1.15 -1.79
N PRO A 113 5.98 -2.45 -2.00
CA PRO A 113 6.31 -2.98 -3.32
C PRO A 113 5.12 -2.86 -4.28
N VAL A 114 5.42 -2.49 -5.53
CA VAL A 114 4.46 -2.47 -6.64
C VAL A 114 4.53 -3.82 -7.33
N GLY A 115 3.66 -4.72 -6.90
CA GLY A 115 3.68 -6.11 -7.34
C GLY A 115 4.65 -6.95 -6.53
N ARG A 116 4.95 -8.15 -7.02
CA ARG A 116 5.77 -9.12 -6.30
C ARG A 116 6.72 -9.82 -7.26
N LEU A 117 7.94 -10.03 -6.79
CA LEU A 117 8.86 -11.03 -7.32
C LEU A 117 8.94 -12.19 -6.32
N ASP A 118 9.02 -13.41 -6.84
CA ASP A 118 9.21 -14.60 -6.01
C ASP A 118 10.57 -14.58 -5.31
N LYS A 119 10.69 -15.39 -4.24
CA LYS A 119 11.93 -15.51 -3.48
C LYS A 119 13.10 -15.94 -4.36
N ALA A 120 12.84 -16.84 -5.31
CA ALA A 120 13.85 -17.36 -6.23
C ALA A 120 14.18 -16.42 -7.40
N SER A 121 13.38 -15.37 -7.60
CA SER A 121 13.51 -14.40 -8.69
C SER A 121 14.31 -13.17 -8.28
N GLU A 122 14.96 -12.57 -9.27
CA GLU A 122 15.79 -11.37 -9.17
C GLU A 122 15.31 -10.30 -10.13
N GLY A 123 15.82 -9.08 -9.98
CA GLY A 123 15.65 -8.02 -10.97
C GLY A 123 14.78 -6.87 -10.48
N LEU A 124 14.18 -6.15 -11.44
CA LEU A 124 13.49 -4.90 -11.16
C LEU A 124 12.26 -5.11 -10.26
N LEU A 125 12.30 -4.51 -9.08
CA LEU A 125 11.15 -4.33 -8.19
C LEU A 125 10.95 -2.83 -7.93
N LEU A 126 9.75 -2.34 -8.20
CA LEU A 126 9.36 -0.96 -7.90
C LEU A 126 8.80 -0.88 -6.48
N MET A 127 9.11 0.19 -5.75
CA MET A 127 8.50 0.48 -4.44
C MET A 127 8.03 1.93 -4.37
N THR A 128 6.89 2.17 -3.73
CA THR A 128 6.31 3.53 -3.63
C THR A 128 5.32 3.65 -2.46
N ASN A 129 5.06 4.89 -2.04
CA ASN A 129 3.96 5.26 -1.16
C ASN A 129 2.78 5.90 -1.93
N ASP A 130 2.87 5.98 -3.25
CA ASP A 130 1.75 6.38 -4.12
C ASP A 130 0.90 5.16 -4.48
N THR A 131 -0.10 4.90 -3.64
CA THR A 131 -1.06 3.81 -3.86
C THR A 131 -1.86 3.95 -5.17
N ARG A 132 -2.08 5.17 -5.68
CA ARG A 132 -2.85 5.36 -6.92
C ARG A 132 -1.99 4.97 -8.11
N TRP A 133 -0.74 5.42 -8.14
CA TRP A 133 0.22 5.05 -9.19
C TRP A 133 0.52 3.55 -9.17
N ALA A 134 0.77 2.97 -8.00
CA ALA A 134 0.99 1.53 -7.84
C ALA A 134 -0.19 0.70 -8.36
N ASN A 135 -1.42 1.07 -8.01
CA ASN A 135 -2.61 0.38 -8.51
C ASN A 135 -2.75 0.51 -10.02
N GLY A 136 -2.40 1.66 -10.61
CA GLY A 136 -2.44 1.85 -12.06
C GLY A 136 -1.50 0.89 -12.81
N LEU A 137 -0.33 0.56 -12.25
CA LEU A 137 0.60 -0.41 -12.84
C LEU A 137 0.20 -1.87 -12.61
N LEU A 138 -0.53 -2.15 -11.53
CA LEU A 138 -0.95 -3.49 -11.14
C LEU A 138 -2.30 -3.89 -11.70
N ASP A 139 -3.11 -2.92 -12.14
CA ASP A 139 -4.40 -3.16 -12.76
C ASP A 139 -4.19 -4.00 -14.04
N PRO A 140 -4.79 -5.19 -14.17
CA PRO A 140 -4.72 -5.99 -15.40
C PRO A 140 -5.18 -5.22 -16.64
N ALA A 141 -6.12 -4.27 -16.50
CA ALA A 141 -6.62 -3.44 -17.59
C ALA A 141 -5.61 -2.39 -18.08
N SER A 142 -4.52 -2.15 -17.33
CA SER A 142 -3.46 -1.21 -17.72
C SER A 142 -2.56 -1.74 -18.84
N HIS A 143 -2.58 -3.05 -19.10
CA HIS A 143 -1.76 -3.72 -20.12
C HIS A 143 -0.27 -3.33 -20.08
N VAL A 144 0.27 -3.08 -18.88
CA VAL A 144 1.69 -2.79 -18.71
C VAL A 144 2.51 -4.07 -18.89
N ASP A 145 3.27 -4.12 -19.98
CA ASP A 145 4.17 -5.22 -20.31
C ASP A 145 5.27 -5.40 -19.26
N LYS A 146 5.63 -6.66 -19.03
CA LYS A 146 6.68 -7.08 -18.09
C LYS A 146 7.59 -8.06 -18.82
N THR A 147 8.84 -7.67 -19.01
CA THR A 147 9.84 -8.50 -19.69
C THR A 147 10.68 -9.23 -18.66
N TYR A 148 10.84 -10.53 -18.86
CA TYR A 148 11.63 -11.41 -17.98
C TYR A 148 12.77 -12.04 -18.77
N HIS A 149 13.97 -12.07 -18.18
CA HIS A 149 15.03 -12.95 -18.65
C HIS A 149 14.91 -14.27 -17.88
N VAL A 150 14.62 -15.36 -18.60
CA VAL A 150 14.34 -16.68 -18.01
C VAL A 150 15.40 -17.66 -18.44
N GLN A 151 15.95 -18.40 -17.47
CA GLN A 151 16.84 -19.53 -17.73
C GLN A 151 16.06 -20.84 -17.55
N ILE A 152 16.16 -21.72 -18.55
CA ILE A 152 15.53 -23.05 -18.56
C ILE A 152 16.60 -24.15 -18.69
N GLY A 153 16.26 -25.39 -18.30
CA GLY A 153 17.21 -26.50 -18.23
C GLY A 153 17.60 -27.14 -19.57
N THR A 154 17.07 -26.64 -20.69
CA THR A 154 17.36 -27.15 -22.04
C THR A 154 17.38 -25.99 -23.03
N ALA A 155 18.08 -26.16 -24.17
CA ALA A 155 17.87 -25.29 -25.30
C ALA A 155 16.42 -25.47 -25.81
N PRO A 156 15.64 -24.40 -25.98
CA PRO A 156 14.28 -24.51 -26.48
C PRO A 156 14.29 -24.78 -28.00
N ASP A 157 13.44 -25.70 -28.45
CA ASP A 157 13.12 -25.87 -29.87
C ASP A 157 11.91 -25.03 -30.28
N ASP A 158 11.62 -24.97 -31.58
CA ASP A 158 10.51 -24.17 -32.12
C ASP A 158 9.15 -24.62 -31.56
N ALA A 159 8.98 -25.93 -31.34
CA ALA A 159 7.77 -26.50 -30.76
C ALA A 159 7.54 -26.03 -29.32
N MET A 160 8.60 -25.95 -28.51
CA MET A 160 8.55 -25.41 -27.16
C MET A 160 8.26 -23.92 -27.15
N LEU A 161 8.93 -23.13 -28.00
CA LEU A 161 8.70 -21.68 -28.11
C LEU A 161 7.27 -21.34 -28.52
N ALA A 162 6.67 -22.14 -29.42
CA ALA A 162 5.28 -21.97 -29.84
C ALA A 162 4.27 -22.16 -28.69
N ARG A 163 4.61 -22.91 -27.64
CA ARG A 163 3.75 -23.12 -26.46
C ARG A 163 3.80 -21.97 -25.45
N PHE A 164 4.77 -21.07 -25.56
CA PHE A 164 4.92 -19.89 -24.68
C PHE A 164 4.29 -18.62 -25.27
N ARG A 165 3.82 -18.66 -26.53
CA ARG A 165 3.10 -17.57 -27.20
C ARG A 165 1.59 -17.74 -27.02
#